data_AF-A0A950DWU0-F1
#
_entry.id   AF-A0A950DWU0-F1
#
_cell.length_a   1.000
_cell.length_b   1.000
_cell.length_c   1.000
_cell.angle_alpha   90.00
_cell.angle_beta   90.00
_cell.angle_gamma   90.00
#
_symmetry.space_group_name_H-M   'P 1'
#
loop_
_entity.id
_entity.type
_entity.pdbx_description
1 polymer ?
#
loop_
_entity_poly.entity_id
_entity_poly.type
_entity_poly.pdbx_seq_one_letter_code
_entity_poly.pdbx_strand_id
1 'polypeptide(L)'
;MVNKRLLLLSAILALAVGALAYFLFVVHAPEAQRTASDSPASAAAPAPRFAAAPLPEPAADETDLCGYGRVKESDLENFRDQSAKDADKVLDGLKKKLAASKDPRQAALGLYMLGSKEALVKLASASRDPQVYALAFLSCGYTGGGACDLLSAQQWAEIEPDNGVPWLLVASAARPRFVPQGDPERNVAMYQAVVRAIREPDPKYRENESVRSDCDALAAFDRWAAEYSTLGDRGMVEKLIEETRKANAVHGDRAVP
;
A
#
# COMPACT_ATOMS: atom_id res chain seq x y z
N MET A 1 -33.14 30.29 48.50
CA MET A 1 -33.05 30.84 47.13
C MET A 1 -32.11 29.95 46.34
N VAL A 2 -32.63 29.12 45.43
CA VAL A 2 -31.78 28.24 44.59
C VAL A 2 -31.05 29.12 43.56
N ASN A 3 -29.73 28.98 43.51
CA ASN A 3 -28.86 29.81 42.69
C ASN A 3 -29.13 29.54 41.20
N LYS A 4 -29.61 30.54 40.45
CA LYS A 4 -29.89 30.43 39.00
C LYS A 4 -28.71 29.86 38.21
N ARG A 5 -27.48 30.13 38.65
CA ARG A 5 -26.25 29.58 38.03
C ARG A 5 -26.15 28.07 38.17
N LEU A 6 -26.59 27.49 39.29
CA LEU A 6 -26.56 26.06 39.53
C LEU A 6 -27.56 25.32 38.63
N LEU A 7 -28.76 25.89 38.44
CA LEU A 7 -29.76 25.35 37.52
C LEU A 7 -29.27 25.38 36.06
N LEU A 8 -28.64 26.48 35.63
CA LEU A 8 -28.16 26.63 34.26
C LEU A 8 -27.00 25.66 33.95
N LEU A 9 -26.10 25.43 34.90
CA LEU A 9 -25.04 24.42 34.79
C LEU A 9 -25.60 22.99 34.73
N SER A 10 -26.62 22.66 35.53
CA SER A 10 -27.26 21.34 35.47
C SER A 10 -27.93 21.06 34.12
N ALA A 11 -28.55 22.07 33.51
CA ALA A 11 -29.21 21.93 32.20
C ALA A 11 -28.19 21.70 31.07
N ILE A 12 -27.05 22.41 31.09
CA ILE A 12 -25.98 22.21 30.11
C ILE A 12 -25.38 20.81 30.24
N LEU A 13 -25.12 20.35 31.46
CA LEU A 13 -24.57 19.02 31.71
C LEU A 13 -25.53 17.92 31.20
N ALA A 14 -26.84 18.06 31.46
CA ALA A 14 -27.84 17.11 30.99
C ALA A 14 -27.90 17.04 29.45
N LEU A 15 -27.81 18.18 28.76
CA LEU A 15 -27.76 18.22 27.30
C LEU A 15 -26.48 17.57 26.74
N ALA A 16 -25.33 17.83 27.34
CA ALA A 16 -24.06 17.24 26.92
C ALA A 16 -24.06 15.71 27.08
N VAL A 17 -24.58 15.20 28.21
CA VAL A 17 -24.71 13.76 28.45
C VAL A 17 -25.71 13.13 27.48
N GLY A 18 -26.83 13.79 27.21
CA GLY A 18 -27.82 13.33 26.22
C GLY A 18 -27.26 13.24 24.81
N ALA A 19 -26.50 14.25 24.38
CA ALA A 19 -25.84 14.26 23.07
C ALA A 19 -24.77 13.14 22.94
N LEU A 20 -23.99 12.92 24.00
CA LEU A 20 -22.99 11.84 24.05
C LEU A 20 -23.67 10.46 23.97
N ALA A 21 -24.74 10.24 24.74
CA ALA A 21 -25.48 8.98 24.70
C ALA A 21 -26.12 8.73 23.33
N TYR A 22 -26.69 9.77 22.70
CA TYR A 22 -27.21 9.67 21.33
C TYR A 22 -26.11 9.30 20.33
N PHE A 23 -24.93 9.93 20.43
CA PHE A 23 -23.81 9.64 19.54
C PHE A 23 -23.30 8.19 19.71
N LEU A 24 -23.23 7.70 20.94
CA LEU A 24 -22.79 6.33 21.23
C LEU A 24 -23.81 5.27 20.79
N PHE A 25 -25.13 5.52 20.91
CA PHE A 25 -26.13 4.50 20.58
C PHE A 25 -26.62 4.55 19.13
N VAL A 26 -26.71 5.73 18.52
CA VAL A 26 -27.29 5.89 17.18
C VAL A 26 -26.21 5.89 16.11
N VAL A 27 -25.07 6.55 16.35
CA VAL A 27 -23.99 6.63 15.37
C VAL A 27 -23.06 5.42 15.48
N HIS A 28 -22.78 4.97 16.71
CA HIS A 28 -22.03 3.74 16.98
C HIS A 28 -22.95 2.58 17.33
N ALA A 29 -24.11 2.49 16.67
CA ALA A 29 -24.91 1.26 16.75
C ALA A 29 -23.94 0.10 16.45
N PRO A 30 -23.66 -0.77 17.43
CA PRO A 30 -22.70 -1.84 17.23
C PRO A 30 -23.21 -2.60 16.02
N GLU A 31 -22.38 -2.70 14.98
CA GLU A 31 -22.63 -3.63 13.89
C GLU A 31 -22.84 -4.96 14.57
N ALA A 32 -24.11 -5.34 14.73
CA ALA A 32 -24.49 -6.62 15.27
C ALA A 32 -23.73 -7.59 14.39
N GLN A 33 -22.71 -8.23 14.98
CA GLN A 33 -21.88 -9.19 14.31
C GLN A 33 -22.86 -10.05 13.55
N ARG A 34 -22.85 -9.89 12.22
CA ARG A 34 -23.47 -10.85 11.33
C ARG A 34 -22.68 -12.09 11.61
N THR A 35 -23.14 -12.86 12.59
CA THR A 35 -22.84 -14.26 12.78
C THR A 35 -22.79 -14.78 11.36
N ALA A 36 -21.58 -15.22 10.98
CA ALA A 36 -21.30 -15.81 9.70
C ALA A 36 -22.56 -16.56 9.28
N SER A 37 -23.14 -16.17 8.15
CA SER A 37 -24.13 -17.01 7.51
C SER A 37 -23.48 -18.38 7.43
N ASP A 38 -23.90 -19.27 8.32
CA ASP A 38 -24.20 -20.65 8.00
C ASP A 38 -25.13 -20.55 6.80
N SER A 39 -24.54 -20.27 5.64
CA SER A 39 -25.11 -20.63 4.36
C SER A 39 -25.13 -22.14 4.50
N PRO A 40 -26.30 -22.77 4.72
CA PRO A 40 -26.36 -24.21 4.57
C PRO A 40 -25.74 -24.45 3.21
N ALA A 41 -24.73 -25.31 3.15
CA ALA A 41 -24.19 -25.79 1.90
C ALA A 41 -25.41 -26.23 1.10
N SER A 42 -25.86 -25.35 0.21
CA SER A 42 -26.97 -25.63 -0.66
C SER A 42 -26.37 -26.71 -1.50
N ALA A 43 -26.74 -27.95 -1.18
CA ALA A 43 -26.60 -29.08 -2.06
C ALA A 43 -27.43 -28.70 -3.29
N ALA A 44 -26.85 -27.83 -4.12
CA ALA A 44 -27.37 -27.48 -5.40
C ALA A 44 -27.47 -28.81 -6.11
N ALA A 45 -28.71 -29.30 -6.23
CA ALA A 45 -29.01 -30.45 -7.04
C ALA A 45 -28.22 -30.29 -8.34
N PRO A 46 -27.48 -31.31 -8.79
CA PRO A 46 -26.64 -31.20 -9.97
C PRO A 46 -27.51 -30.61 -11.08
N ALA A 47 -27.19 -29.36 -11.48
CA ALA A 47 -27.95 -28.69 -12.51
C ALA A 47 -28.02 -29.66 -13.69
N PRO A 48 -29.22 -29.90 -14.27
CA PRO A 48 -29.35 -30.79 -15.41
C PRO A 48 -28.28 -30.38 -16.41
N ARG A 49 -27.35 -31.30 -16.68
CA ARG A 49 -26.34 -31.12 -17.73
C ARG A 49 -27.11 -31.13 -19.03
N PHE A 50 -27.62 -29.96 -19.42
CA PHE A 50 -28.06 -29.76 -20.78
C PHE A 50 -26.84 -30.10 -21.63
N ALA A 51 -26.96 -31.17 -22.40
CA ALA A 51 -26.01 -31.46 -23.45
C ALA A 51 -26.05 -30.24 -24.37
N ALA A 52 -25.14 -29.29 -24.14
CA ALA A 52 -24.98 -28.15 -25.01
C ALA A 52 -24.71 -28.74 -26.39
N ALA A 53 -25.60 -28.42 -27.33
CA ALA A 53 -25.34 -28.73 -28.72
C ALA A 53 -23.92 -28.23 -29.06
N PRO A 54 -23.11 -29.02 -29.77
CA PRO A 54 -21.75 -28.60 -30.13
C PRO A 54 -21.85 -27.23 -30.80
N LEU A 55 -21.12 -26.25 -30.24
CA LEU A 55 -21.07 -24.92 -30.83
C LEU A 55 -20.55 -25.07 -32.26
N PRO A 56 -21.16 -24.37 -33.25
CA PRO A 56 -20.69 -24.45 -34.62
C PRO A 56 -19.21 -24.05 -34.67
N GLU A 57 -18.37 -24.78 -35.40
CA GLU A 57 -16.96 -24.42 -35.55
C GLU A 57 -16.83 -22.98 -36.10
N PRO A 58 -15.86 -22.19 -35.62
CA PRO A 58 -15.63 -20.84 -36.14
C PRO A 58 -15.26 -20.90 -37.62
N ALA A 59 -15.65 -19.87 -38.38
CA ALA A 59 -15.17 -19.72 -39.75
C ALA A 59 -13.63 -19.58 -39.75
N ALA A 60 -12.98 -19.94 -40.86
CA ALA A 60 -11.52 -19.96 -40.94
C ALA A 60 -10.86 -18.58 -40.70
N ASP A 61 -11.60 -17.49 -40.86
CA ASP A 61 -11.19 -16.10 -40.65
C ASP A 61 -11.76 -15.49 -39.36
N GLU A 62 -12.37 -16.29 -38.49
CA GLU A 62 -12.94 -15.85 -37.21
C GLU A 62 -12.18 -16.44 -36.03
N THR A 63 -11.88 -15.59 -35.05
CA THR A 63 -11.33 -15.99 -33.74
C THR A 63 -12.34 -15.68 -32.66
N ASP A 64 -12.53 -16.58 -31.69
CA ASP A 64 -13.39 -16.33 -30.54
C ASP A 64 -12.61 -15.59 -29.45
N LEU A 65 -13.00 -14.33 -29.19
CA LEU A 65 -12.41 -13.51 -28.15
C LEU A 65 -13.26 -13.59 -26.88
N CYS A 66 -12.68 -14.11 -25.80
CA CYS A 66 -13.38 -14.31 -24.53
C CYS A 66 -14.08 -13.03 -24.05
N GLY A 67 -15.41 -13.09 -23.89
CA GLY A 67 -16.25 -11.97 -23.45
C GLY A 67 -16.76 -11.05 -24.58
N TYR A 68 -16.25 -11.21 -25.79
CA TYR A 68 -16.64 -10.44 -26.98
C TYR A 68 -17.23 -11.30 -28.10
N GLY A 69 -17.03 -12.62 -28.04
CA GLY A 69 -17.50 -13.58 -29.02
C GLY A 69 -16.60 -13.65 -30.25
N ARG A 70 -17.14 -14.19 -31.34
CA ARG A 70 -16.41 -14.35 -32.61
C ARG A 70 -16.17 -13.00 -33.27
N VAL A 71 -14.91 -12.76 -33.65
CA VAL A 71 -14.44 -11.56 -34.33
C VAL A 71 -13.61 -11.98 -35.54
N LYS A 72 -13.74 -11.25 -36.65
CA LYS A 72 -12.91 -11.49 -37.84
C LYS A 72 -11.47 -11.09 -37.57
N GLU A 73 -10.54 -11.85 -38.12
CA GLU A 73 -9.11 -11.57 -37.96
C GLU A 73 -8.73 -10.17 -38.47
N SER A 74 -9.36 -9.72 -39.57
CA SER A 74 -9.18 -8.36 -40.11
C SER A 74 -9.65 -7.24 -39.16
N ASP A 75 -10.54 -7.55 -38.23
CA ASP A 75 -11.11 -6.58 -37.29
C ASP A 75 -10.37 -6.57 -35.95
N LEU A 76 -9.46 -7.52 -35.70
CA LEU A 76 -8.75 -7.67 -34.43
C LEU A 76 -7.90 -6.43 -34.08
N GLU A 77 -7.23 -5.82 -35.06
CA GLU A 77 -6.44 -4.61 -34.82
C GLU A 77 -7.33 -3.43 -34.43
N ASN A 78 -8.42 -3.21 -35.17
CA ASN A 78 -9.41 -2.16 -34.86
C ASN A 78 -10.02 -2.37 -33.48
N PHE A 79 -10.36 -3.62 -33.15
CA PHE A 79 -10.92 -3.98 -31.87
C PHE A 79 -9.93 -3.74 -30.72
N ARG A 80 -8.66 -4.11 -30.91
CA ARG A 80 -7.59 -3.88 -29.93
C ARG A 80 -7.40 -2.39 -29.67
N ASP A 81 -7.33 -1.58 -30.73
CA ASP A 81 -7.16 -0.14 -30.62
C ASP A 81 -8.38 0.52 -29.96
N GLN A 82 -9.59 0.11 -30.32
CA GLN A 82 -10.81 0.61 -29.71
C GLN A 82 -10.89 0.23 -28.22
N SER A 83 -10.56 -1.02 -27.89
CA SER A 83 -10.54 -1.49 -26.50
C SER A 83 -9.49 -0.75 -25.66
N ALA A 84 -8.31 -0.47 -26.22
CA ALA A 84 -7.29 0.33 -25.55
C ALA A 84 -7.80 1.76 -25.27
N LYS A 85 -8.42 2.41 -26.26
CA LYS A 85 -9.00 3.76 -26.09
C LYS A 85 -10.12 3.78 -25.06
N ASP A 86 -10.99 2.77 -25.05
CA ASP A 86 -12.09 2.68 -24.10
C ASP A 86 -11.57 2.40 -22.68
N ALA A 87 -10.56 1.53 -22.55
CA ALA A 87 -9.89 1.28 -21.28
C ALA A 87 -9.23 2.55 -20.73
N ASP A 88 -8.49 3.29 -21.56
CA ASP A 88 -7.88 4.56 -21.19
C ASP A 88 -8.93 5.58 -20.72
N LYS A 89 -10.05 5.70 -21.45
CA LYS A 89 -11.15 6.59 -21.09
C LYS A 89 -11.78 6.22 -19.74
N VAL A 90 -12.03 4.94 -19.50
CA VAL A 90 -12.57 4.44 -18.22
C VAL A 90 -11.57 4.71 -17.10
N LEU A 91 -10.30 4.40 -17.32
CA LEU A 91 -9.23 4.62 -16.36
C LEU A 91 -9.08 6.09 -16.01
N ASP A 92 -9.11 7.00 -16.98
CA ASP A 92 -9.06 8.44 -16.75
C ASP A 92 -10.28 8.96 -15.99
N GLY A 93 -11.46 8.40 -16.27
CA GLY A 93 -12.67 8.67 -15.48
C GLY A 93 -12.49 8.24 -14.02
N LEU A 94 -11.93 7.05 -13.78
CA LEU A 94 -11.67 6.52 -12.45
C LEU A 94 -10.63 7.36 -11.70
N LYS A 95 -9.50 7.69 -12.33
CA LYS A 95 -8.45 8.55 -11.77
C LYS A 95 -9.03 9.87 -11.23
N LYS A 96 -9.85 10.54 -12.04
CA LYS A 96 -10.52 11.80 -11.66
C LYS A 96 -11.50 11.63 -10.51
N LYS A 97 -12.31 10.56 -10.52
CA LYS A 97 -13.23 10.25 -9.42
C LYS A 97 -12.49 9.96 -8.10
N LEU A 98 -11.43 9.17 -8.17
CA LEU A 98 -10.57 8.88 -7.01
C LEU A 98 -9.95 10.16 -6.47
N ALA A 99 -9.34 10.98 -7.32
CA ALA A 99 -8.70 12.25 -6.93
C ALA A 99 -9.68 13.25 -6.29
N ALA A 100 -10.96 13.20 -6.68
CA ALA A 100 -12.02 14.03 -6.12
C ALA A 100 -12.73 13.39 -4.90
N SER A 101 -12.30 12.21 -4.45
CA SER A 101 -12.89 11.53 -3.30
C SER A 101 -12.69 12.34 -2.02
N LYS A 102 -13.65 12.22 -1.10
CA LYS A 102 -13.55 12.81 0.26
C LYS A 102 -12.65 11.97 1.18
N ASP A 103 -12.43 10.70 0.84
CA ASP A 103 -11.48 9.86 1.55
C ASP A 103 -10.05 10.24 1.12
N PRO A 104 -9.19 10.69 2.05
CA PRO A 104 -7.85 11.14 1.72
C PRO A 104 -6.98 10.04 1.08
N ARG A 105 -7.21 8.75 1.38
CA ARG A 105 -6.45 7.65 0.78
C ARG A 105 -6.82 7.45 -0.69
N GLN A 106 -8.12 7.49 -1.00
CA GLN A 106 -8.60 7.41 -2.38
C GLN A 106 -8.18 8.63 -3.19
N ALA A 107 -8.29 9.83 -2.58
CA ALA A 107 -7.81 11.07 -3.18
C ALA A 107 -6.32 10.99 -3.51
N ALA A 108 -5.50 10.52 -2.58
CA ALA A 108 -4.07 10.35 -2.78
C ALA A 108 -3.75 9.38 -3.94
N LEU A 109 -4.41 8.23 -3.99
CA LEU A 109 -4.25 7.27 -5.08
C LEU A 109 -4.63 7.87 -6.44
N GLY A 110 -5.77 8.56 -6.51
CA GLY A 110 -6.19 9.24 -7.73
C GLY A 110 -5.19 10.30 -8.19
N LEU A 111 -4.68 11.13 -7.28
CA LEU A 111 -3.68 12.16 -7.57
C LEU A 111 -2.35 11.55 -8.05
N TYR A 112 -1.93 10.44 -7.44
CA TYR A 112 -0.75 9.69 -7.86
C TYR A 112 -0.91 9.16 -9.30
N MET A 113 -2.04 8.53 -9.61
CA MET A 113 -2.31 8.00 -10.96
C MET A 113 -2.48 9.10 -12.02
N LEU A 114 -2.88 10.31 -11.63
CA LEU A 114 -2.90 11.49 -12.48
C LEU A 114 -1.52 12.13 -12.67
N GLY A 115 -0.52 11.74 -11.87
CA GLY A 115 0.80 12.37 -11.86
C GLY A 115 0.81 13.78 -11.25
N SER A 116 -0.20 14.14 -10.45
CA SER A 116 -0.33 15.49 -9.87
C SER A 116 0.44 15.59 -8.54
N LYS A 117 1.76 15.71 -8.64
CA LYS A 117 2.67 15.69 -7.48
C LYS A 117 2.39 16.81 -6.48
N GLU A 118 2.18 18.03 -6.95
CA GLU A 118 1.98 19.20 -6.08
C GLU A 118 0.69 19.08 -5.25
N ALA A 119 -0.39 18.60 -5.87
CA ALA A 119 -1.65 18.36 -5.17
C ALA A 119 -1.53 17.21 -4.17
N LEU A 120 -0.79 16.15 -4.52
CA LEU A 120 -0.55 15.02 -3.64
C LEU A 120 0.32 15.40 -2.42
N VAL A 121 1.38 16.17 -2.63
CA VAL A 121 2.20 16.74 -1.54
C VAL A 121 1.33 17.59 -0.62
N LYS A 122 0.53 18.52 -1.18
CA LYS A 122 -0.36 19.36 -0.39
C LYS A 122 -1.33 18.54 0.46
N LEU A 123 -1.91 17.48 -0.11
CA LEU A 123 -2.78 16.56 0.61
C LEU A 123 -2.03 15.84 1.75
N ALA A 124 -0.82 15.34 1.48
CA ALA A 124 0.02 14.68 2.48
C ALA A 124 0.42 15.62 3.62
N SER A 125 0.86 16.86 3.32
CA SER A 125 1.25 17.83 4.35
C SER A 125 0.09 18.26 5.25
N ALA A 126 -1.15 18.17 4.77
CA ALA A 126 -2.36 18.44 5.54
C ALA A 126 -2.91 17.20 6.29
N SER A 127 -2.35 16.02 6.03
CA SER A 127 -2.80 14.75 6.56
C SER A 127 -1.82 14.20 7.60
N ARG A 128 -2.32 13.37 8.53
CA ARG A 128 -1.49 12.52 9.40
C ARG A 128 -1.59 11.04 9.03
N ASP A 129 -2.20 10.74 7.88
CA ASP A 129 -2.32 9.37 7.40
C ASP A 129 -0.98 8.90 6.78
N PRO A 130 -0.37 7.82 7.30
CA PRO A 130 0.94 7.35 6.83
C PRO A 130 0.92 6.88 5.36
N GLN A 131 -0.18 6.30 4.88
CA GLN A 131 -0.28 5.80 3.50
C GLN A 131 -0.31 6.96 2.50
N VAL A 132 -1.03 8.03 2.83
CA VAL A 132 -1.04 9.26 2.03
C VAL A 132 0.35 9.90 1.97
N TYR A 133 1.05 9.96 3.12
CA TYR A 133 2.39 10.52 3.18
C TYR A 133 3.40 9.70 2.37
N ALA A 134 3.39 8.37 2.54
CA ALA A 134 4.24 7.44 1.80
C ALA A 134 4.06 7.58 0.29
N LEU A 135 2.82 7.63 -0.19
CA LEU A 135 2.53 7.75 -1.62
C LEU A 135 3.03 9.08 -2.21
N ALA A 136 2.86 10.18 -1.46
CA ALA A 136 3.37 11.48 -1.85
C ALA A 136 4.91 11.47 -1.91
N PHE A 137 5.56 10.90 -0.90
CA PHE A 137 7.01 10.78 -0.83
C PHE A 137 7.59 9.96 -2.00
N LEU A 138 6.96 8.82 -2.33
CA LEU A 138 7.30 7.99 -3.49
C LEU A 138 7.14 8.74 -4.83
N SER A 139 6.07 9.53 -4.97
CA SER A 139 5.83 10.32 -6.20
C SER A 139 6.92 11.37 -6.46
N CYS A 140 7.57 11.85 -5.41
CA CYS A 140 8.69 12.78 -5.47
C CYS A 140 10.03 12.10 -5.83
N GLY A 141 10.09 10.77 -5.88
CA GLY A 141 11.27 10.04 -6.33
C GLY A 141 12.48 10.17 -5.39
N TYR A 142 12.25 10.35 -4.09
CA TYR A 142 13.28 10.51 -3.04
C TYR A 142 14.19 11.75 -3.17
N THR A 143 14.10 12.49 -4.27
CA THR A 143 14.88 13.70 -4.54
C THR A 143 14.01 14.94 -4.40
N GLY A 144 14.55 16.00 -3.78
CA GLY A 144 13.84 17.26 -3.56
C GLY A 144 13.62 18.10 -4.83
N GLY A 145 12.81 19.14 -4.68
CA GLY A 145 12.48 20.15 -5.68
C GLY A 145 11.02 20.63 -5.60
N GLY A 146 10.82 21.93 -5.41
CA GLY A 146 9.49 22.55 -5.48
C GLY A 146 8.61 22.13 -4.31
N ALA A 147 7.39 21.66 -4.58
CA ALA A 147 6.48 21.20 -3.51
C ALA A 147 7.09 20.03 -2.72
N CYS A 148 7.84 19.13 -3.38
CA CYS A 148 8.43 17.95 -2.75
C CYS A 148 9.40 18.27 -1.60
N ASP A 149 9.94 19.49 -1.53
CA ASP A 149 10.80 19.94 -0.42
C ASP A 149 10.05 20.05 0.91
N LEU A 150 8.72 20.05 0.89
CA LEU A 150 7.88 20.01 2.09
C LEU A 150 7.79 18.61 2.73
N LEU A 151 8.26 17.59 2.02
CA LEU A 151 8.25 16.21 2.52
C LEU A 151 9.66 15.80 2.94
N SER A 152 9.77 15.04 4.03
CA SER A 152 11.05 14.50 4.48
C SER A 152 10.89 13.09 5.03
N ALA A 153 11.93 12.28 4.88
CA ALA A 153 11.97 10.94 5.49
C ALA A 153 11.86 11.01 7.01
N GLN A 154 12.42 12.07 7.63
CA GLN A 154 12.33 12.31 9.07
C GLN A 154 10.87 12.51 9.51
N GLN A 155 10.12 13.36 8.80
CA GLN A 155 8.71 13.58 9.11
C GLN A 155 7.87 12.32 8.88
N TRP A 156 8.18 11.52 7.86
CA TRP A 156 7.51 10.22 7.67
C TRP A 156 7.79 9.27 8.83
N ALA A 157 9.05 9.16 9.28
CA ALA A 157 9.43 8.35 10.42
C ALA A 157 8.71 8.77 11.71
N GLU A 158 8.45 10.07 11.89
CA GLU A 158 7.67 10.57 13.02
C GLU A 158 6.16 10.25 12.92
N ILE A 159 5.61 10.22 11.70
CA ILE A 159 4.22 9.83 11.46
C ILE A 159 4.04 8.31 11.67
N GLU A 160 5.03 7.52 11.29
CA GLU A 160 4.98 6.05 11.30
C GLU A 160 6.24 5.45 11.94
N PRO A 161 6.38 5.54 13.28
CA PRO A 161 7.62 5.17 13.98
C PRO A 161 7.95 3.68 13.88
N ASP A 162 6.94 2.83 13.69
CA ASP A 162 7.11 1.37 13.57
C ASP A 162 7.44 0.93 12.14
N ASN A 163 7.42 1.84 11.17
CA ASN A 163 7.81 1.54 9.79
C ASN A 163 9.31 1.78 9.60
N GLY A 164 10.06 0.71 9.33
CA GLY A 164 11.51 0.77 9.12
C GLY A 164 11.94 1.53 7.85
N VAL A 165 11.07 1.64 6.84
CA VAL A 165 11.41 2.28 5.55
C VAL A 165 11.84 3.75 5.71
N PRO A 166 11.04 4.64 6.34
CA PRO A 166 11.48 6.03 6.52
C PRO A 166 12.73 6.16 7.39
N TRP A 167 12.94 5.30 8.39
CA TRP A 167 14.17 5.28 9.18
C TRP A 167 15.41 4.93 8.37
N LEU A 168 15.31 3.95 7.46
CA LEU A 168 16.39 3.61 6.54
C LEU A 168 16.71 4.77 5.60
N LEU A 169 15.70 5.51 5.15
CA LEU A 169 15.88 6.68 4.31
C LEU A 169 16.56 7.83 5.09
N VAL A 170 16.15 8.09 6.33
CA VAL A 170 16.83 9.04 7.25
C VAL A 170 18.29 8.64 7.42
N ALA A 171 18.57 7.35 7.67
CA ALA A 171 19.91 6.81 7.79
C ALA A 171 20.76 7.06 6.55
N SER A 172 20.19 6.80 5.37
CA SER A 172 20.88 6.97 4.10
C SER A 172 21.21 8.43 3.80
N ALA A 173 20.31 9.36 4.16
CA ALA A 173 20.50 10.80 3.99
C ALA A 173 21.49 11.39 5.01
N ALA A 174 21.57 10.81 6.20
CA ALA A 174 22.54 11.17 7.23
C ALA A 174 23.95 10.65 6.94
N ARG A 175 24.13 9.76 5.95
CA ARG A 175 25.48 9.40 5.50
C ARG A 175 26.16 10.68 5.01
N PRO A 176 27.18 11.17 5.71
CA PRO A 176 27.97 12.25 5.14
C PRO A 176 28.55 11.73 3.82
N ARG A 177 28.82 12.63 2.87
CA ARG A 177 29.93 12.40 1.93
C ARG A 177 31.18 12.26 2.80
N PHE A 178 31.45 11.07 3.35
CA PHE A 178 32.55 10.71 4.23
C PHE A 178 33.16 11.91 4.99
N VAL A 179 32.45 12.43 6.00
CA VAL A 179 33.00 13.42 6.96
C VAL A 179 33.09 12.71 8.31
N PRO A 180 34.29 12.43 8.83
CA PRO A 180 34.49 11.55 9.99
C PRO A 180 34.30 12.26 11.35
N GLN A 181 33.18 12.98 11.56
CA GLN A 181 32.88 13.68 12.82
C GLN A 181 31.38 13.74 13.21
N GLY A 182 30.58 12.72 12.87
CA GLY A 182 29.19 12.61 13.36
C GLY A 182 29.10 11.96 14.74
N ASP A 183 28.16 12.40 15.58
CA ASP A 183 27.83 11.81 16.88
C ASP A 183 27.40 10.33 16.75
N PRO A 184 28.19 9.38 17.28
CA PRO A 184 27.92 7.95 17.14
C PRO A 184 26.66 7.50 17.88
N GLU A 185 26.21 8.20 18.94
CA GLU A 185 25.04 7.78 19.71
C GLU A 185 23.75 7.90 18.90
N ARG A 186 23.63 8.95 18.08
CA ARG A 186 22.48 9.16 17.19
C ARG A 186 22.39 8.08 16.11
N ASN A 187 23.53 7.62 15.59
CA ASN A 187 23.56 6.55 14.59
C ASN A 187 23.17 5.20 15.20
N VAL A 188 23.61 4.92 16.44
CA VAL A 188 23.25 3.69 17.17
C VAL A 188 21.76 3.65 17.49
N ALA A 189 21.17 4.76 17.95
CA ALA A 189 19.73 4.84 18.24
C ALA A 189 18.87 4.56 17.00
N MET A 190 19.28 5.06 15.84
CA MET A 190 18.61 4.83 14.56
C MET A 190 18.72 3.36 14.10
N TYR A 191 19.91 2.75 14.20
CA TYR A 191 20.07 1.32 13.93
C TYR A 191 19.23 0.45 14.87
N GLN A 192 19.18 0.78 16.17
CA GLN A 192 18.36 0.07 17.15
C GLN A 192 16.86 0.20 16.86
N ALA A 193 16.39 1.33 16.35
CA ALA A 193 15.01 1.52 15.92
C ALA A 193 14.64 0.61 14.74
N VAL A 194 15.51 0.53 13.72
CA VAL A 194 15.32 -0.37 12.57
C VAL A 194 15.28 -1.83 13.02
N VAL A 195 16.23 -2.25 13.87
CA VAL A 195 16.27 -3.62 14.39
C VAL A 195 15.04 -3.95 15.23
N ARG A 196 14.54 -3.00 16.04
CA ARG A 196 13.32 -3.21 16.84
C ARG A 196 12.08 -3.35 15.97
N ALA A 197 11.92 -2.49 14.96
CA ALA A 197 10.79 -2.55 14.02
C ALA A 197 10.74 -3.89 13.25
N ILE A 198 11.89 -4.48 12.95
CA ILE A 198 11.98 -5.80 12.31
C ILE A 198 11.63 -6.92 13.30
N ARG A 199 11.99 -6.78 14.58
CA ARG A 199 11.89 -7.86 15.57
C ARG A 199 10.52 -7.97 16.23
N GLU A 200 9.76 -6.88 16.30
CA GLU A 200 8.46 -6.82 16.99
C GLU A 200 7.35 -6.36 16.03
N PRO A 201 6.93 -7.19 15.06
CA PRO A 201 5.82 -6.82 14.19
C PRO A 201 4.53 -6.66 15.02
N ASP A 202 3.80 -5.57 14.75
CA ASP A 202 2.52 -5.24 15.39
C ASP A 202 1.56 -6.45 15.32
N PRO A 203 0.96 -6.88 16.44
CA PRO A 203 0.08 -8.04 16.49
C PRO A 203 -1.11 -7.96 15.52
N LYS A 204 -1.51 -6.76 15.07
CA LYS A 204 -2.58 -6.60 14.07
C LYS A 204 -2.23 -7.17 12.68
N TYR A 205 -0.95 -7.42 12.40
CA TYR A 205 -0.49 -8.06 11.17
C TYR A 205 -0.24 -9.57 11.32
N ARG A 206 -0.49 -10.14 12.51
CA ARG A 206 -0.12 -11.52 12.86
C ARG A 206 -1.14 -12.58 12.44
N GLU A 207 -2.39 -12.21 12.17
CA GLU A 207 -3.49 -13.20 12.11
C GLU A 207 -3.69 -13.90 10.75
N ASN A 208 -2.96 -13.55 9.69
CA ASN A 208 -3.20 -14.13 8.35
C ASN A 208 -2.09 -15.03 7.81
N GLU A 209 -1.09 -15.39 8.61
CA GLU A 209 0.13 -16.00 8.08
C GLU A 209 0.37 -17.42 8.59
N SER A 210 -0.15 -18.40 7.84
CA SER A 210 0.28 -19.81 7.92
C SER A 210 1.50 -20.08 7.04
N VAL A 211 2.44 -19.13 6.97
CA VAL A 211 3.62 -19.23 6.12
C VAL A 211 4.80 -19.77 6.92
N ARG A 212 5.36 -20.84 6.38
CA ARG A 212 6.65 -21.45 6.73
C ARG A 212 7.77 -20.40 6.94
N SER A 213 8.40 -20.48 8.12
CA SER A 213 9.78 -20.12 8.44
C SER A 213 10.27 -18.69 8.13
N ASP A 214 9.64 -17.69 8.75
CA ASP A 214 10.22 -16.34 8.84
C ASP A 214 11.51 -16.29 9.67
N CYS A 215 11.78 -17.30 10.50
CA CYS A 215 13.04 -17.38 11.25
C CYS A 215 14.26 -17.54 10.33
N ASP A 216 14.12 -18.20 9.18
CA ASP A 216 15.22 -18.34 8.23
C ASP A 216 15.45 -17.06 7.42
N ALA A 217 14.38 -16.33 7.08
CA ALA A 217 14.46 -15.04 6.40
C ALA A 217 15.05 -13.96 7.32
N LEU A 218 14.63 -13.91 8.60
CA LEU A 218 15.22 -13.01 9.59
C LEU A 218 16.69 -13.37 9.87
N ALA A 219 17.02 -14.64 10.06
CA ALA A 219 18.40 -15.08 10.26
C ALA A 219 19.28 -14.85 9.01
N ALA A 220 18.69 -14.95 7.80
CA ALA A 220 19.37 -14.57 6.56
C ALA A 220 19.61 -13.06 6.51
N PHE A 221 18.65 -12.24 6.93
CA PHE A 221 18.80 -10.79 7.00
C PHE A 221 19.84 -10.38 8.07
N ASP A 222 19.84 -11.00 9.25
CA ASP A 222 20.81 -10.73 10.32
C ASP A 222 22.23 -11.13 9.90
N ARG A 223 22.39 -12.29 9.24
CA ARG A 223 23.68 -12.70 8.64
C ARG A 223 24.11 -11.75 7.52
N TRP A 224 23.18 -11.36 6.65
CA TRP A 224 23.42 -10.40 5.59
C TRP A 224 23.86 -9.05 6.17
N ALA A 225 23.18 -8.54 7.18
CA ALA A 225 23.50 -7.28 7.85
C ALA A 225 24.85 -7.33 8.58
N ALA A 226 25.16 -8.43 9.26
CA ALA A 226 26.44 -8.65 9.93
C ALA A 226 27.60 -8.68 8.93
N GLU A 227 27.47 -9.43 7.82
CA GLU A 227 28.47 -9.45 6.76
C GLU A 227 28.60 -8.07 6.07
N TYR A 228 27.50 -7.36 5.87
CA TYR A 228 27.46 -6.02 5.28
C TYR A 228 28.15 -4.95 6.14
N SER A 229 28.12 -5.08 7.47
CA SER A 229 28.76 -4.14 8.39
C SER A 229 30.30 -4.17 8.35
N THR A 230 30.88 -5.26 7.82
CA THR A 230 32.34 -5.45 7.72
C THR A 230 32.91 -5.05 6.37
N LEU A 231 32.05 -4.91 5.35
CA LEU A 231 32.43 -4.54 4.00
C LEU A 231 32.33 -3.01 3.88
N GLY A 232 33.48 -2.32 3.81
CA GLY A 232 33.51 -0.90 3.44
C GLY A 232 32.83 -0.65 2.07
N ASP A 233 32.59 0.62 1.71
CA ASP A 233 31.72 1.03 0.57
C ASP A 233 32.00 0.30 -0.76
N ARG A 234 33.25 -0.01 -1.06
CA ARG A 234 33.64 -0.75 -2.27
C ARG A 234 33.23 -2.24 -2.23
N GLY A 235 33.35 -2.87 -1.06
CA GLY A 235 32.92 -4.26 -0.85
C GLY A 235 31.40 -4.43 -0.91
N MET A 236 30.65 -3.39 -0.54
CA MET A 236 29.18 -3.38 -0.65
C MET A 236 28.72 -3.43 -2.12
N VAL A 237 29.29 -2.58 -2.97
CA VAL A 237 28.94 -2.52 -4.40
C VAL A 237 29.37 -3.79 -5.11
N GLU A 238 30.57 -4.30 -4.83
CA GLU A 238 31.08 -5.54 -5.44
C GLU A 238 30.23 -6.77 -5.04
N LYS A 239 29.81 -6.87 -3.78
CA LYS A 239 28.95 -7.97 -3.31
C LYS A 239 27.53 -7.89 -3.88
N LEU A 240 26.96 -6.68 -3.99
CA LEU A 240 25.63 -6.51 -4.60
C LEU A 240 25.63 -6.87 -6.09
N ILE A 241 26.68 -6.48 -6.82
CA ILE A 241 26.89 -6.87 -8.22
C ILE A 241 27.03 -8.39 -8.35
N GLU A 242 27.76 -9.03 -7.44
CA GLU A 242 27.97 -10.47 -7.45
C GLU A 242 26.68 -11.25 -7.18
N GLU A 243 25.90 -10.87 -6.16
CA GLU A 243 24.63 -11.54 -5.83
C GLU A 243 23.58 -11.33 -6.93
N THR A 244 23.54 -10.14 -7.55
CA THR A 244 22.69 -9.87 -8.72
C THR A 244 23.08 -10.75 -9.91
N ARG A 245 24.39 -10.97 -10.13
CA ARG A 245 24.89 -11.87 -11.18
C ARG A 245 24.52 -13.32 -10.91
N LYS A 246 24.63 -13.80 -9.66
CA LYS A 246 24.22 -15.15 -9.26
C LYS A 246 22.73 -15.38 -9.46
N ALA A 247 21.89 -14.43 -9.04
CA ALA A 247 20.45 -14.51 -9.23
C ALA A 247 20.05 -14.60 -10.72
N ASN A 248 20.71 -13.81 -11.58
CA ASN A 248 20.45 -13.84 -13.02
C ASN A 248 20.95 -15.14 -13.69
N ALA A 249 22.05 -15.72 -13.22
CA ALA A 249 22.55 -17.00 -13.74
C ALA A 249 21.58 -18.17 -13.46
N VAL A 250 20.93 -18.17 -12.30
CA VAL A 250 19.91 -19.20 -11.94
C VAL A 250 18.66 -19.10 -12.81
N HIS A 251 18.35 -17.91 -13.33
CA HIS A 251 17.18 -17.69 -14.19
C HIS A 251 17.49 -17.79 -15.70
N GLY A 252 18.75 -17.65 -16.12
CA GLY A 252 19.17 -17.74 -17.51
C GLY A 252 19.16 -19.15 -18.11
N ASP A 253 19.24 -20.20 -17.28
CA ASP A 253 19.26 -21.60 -17.73
C ASP A 253 17.87 -22.23 -17.93
N ARG A 254 16.78 -21.50 -17.68
CA ARG A 254 15.45 -21.91 -18.14
C ARG A 254 15.24 -21.47 -19.58
N ALA A 255 15.94 -22.13 -20.51
CA ALA A 255 15.46 -22.23 -21.86
C ALA A 255 14.06 -22.87 -21.81
N VAL A 256 13.05 -22.11 -22.21
CA VAL A 256 11.69 -22.59 -22.41
C VAL A 256 11.74 -23.63 -23.53
N PRO A 257 11.29 -24.89 -23.31
CA PRO A 257 11.19 -25.89 -24.37
C PRO A 257 10.13 -25.51 -25.41
#